data_AF-A0A9D1S0K0-F1
#
_entry.id   AF-A0A9D1S0K0-F1
#
_cell.length_a   1.000
_cell.length_b   1.000
_cell.length_c   1.000
_cell.angle_alpha   90.00
_cell.angle_beta   90.00
_cell.angle_gamma   90.00
#
_symmetry.space_group_name_H-M   'P 1'
#
loop_
_entity.id
_entity.type
_entity.pdbx_description
1 polymer ?
#
loop_
_entity_poly.entity_id
_entity_poly.type
_entity_poly.pdbx_seq_one_letter_code
_entity_poly.pdbx_strand_id
1 'polypeptide(L)'
;EMAAQITGRVRPMTRKELRALSGATRGMLDTLEKFRIIRADDDGQYSHHDLTAVKAVRVLARYGLEPKHLVNIRRSADNELDLISRAMAPHAARKDAAARARVAESSKEMLQCLKDLRGSIMDSALEDLDTN
;
A
#
# COMPACT_ATOMS: atom_id res chain seq x y z
N GLU A 1 -15.43 28.68 0.73
CA GLU A 1 -14.27 27.76 0.70
C GLU A 1 -14.66 26.37 0.18
N MET A 2 -15.11 26.25 -1.08
CA MET A 2 -15.65 25.02 -1.67
C MET A 2 -14.89 24.58 -2.95
N ALA A 3 -13.58 24.86 -3.02
CA ALA A 3 -12.79 24.63 -4.25
C ALA A 3 -11.86 23.40 -4.19
N ALA A 4 -11.90 22.59 -3.13
CA ALA A 4 -10.99 21.44 -2.97
C ALA A 4 -11.61 20.07 -3.33
N GLN A 5 -12.86 20.02 -3.82
CA GLN A 5 -13.60 18.75 -3.97
C GLN A 5 -13.60 18.12 -5.38
N ILE A 6 -12.90 18.66 -6.39
CA ILE A 6 -13.06 18.20 -7.80
C ILE A 6 -11.77 17.62 -8.42
N THR A 7 -10.88 17.05 -7.61
CA THR A 7 -9.86 16.13 -8.14
C THR A 7 -9.47 15.18 -7.01
N GLY A 8 -9.52 13.88 -7.26
CA GLY A 8 -9.22 12.80 -6.30
C GLY A 8 -7.77 12.75 -5.79
N ARG A 9 -7.08 13.90 -5.69
CA ARG A 9 -5.89 14.06 -4.88
C ARG A 9 -6.34 14.25 -3.45
N VAL A 10 -6.55 13.14 -2.75
CA VAL A 10 -6.68 13.15 -1.29
C VAL A 10 -5.47 13.89 -0.74
N ARG A 11 -5.71 15.01 -0.05
CA ARG A 11 -4.67 15.89 0.50
C ARG A 11 -3.71 15.07 1.37
N PRO A 12 -2.38 15.30 1.27
CA PRO A 12 -1.43 14.76 2.23
C PRO A 12 -1.85 15.13 3.66
N MET A 13 -1.71 14.20 4.60
CA MET A 13 -2.17 14.38 5.98
C MET A 13 -1.00 14.35 6.96
N THR A 14 -1.04 15.22 7.95
CA THR A 14 -0.08 15.21 9.05
C THR A 14 -0.22 13.94 9.89
N ARG A 15 0.81 13.60 10.67
CA ARG A 15 0.73 12.48 11.63
C ARG A 15 -0.47 12.60 12.59
N LYS A 16 -0.82 13.82 13.00
CA LYS A 16 -1.96 14.10 13.89
C LYS A 16 -3.29 13.81 13.19
N GLU A 17 -3.44 14.25 11.95
CA GLU A 17 -4.62 13.96 11.11
C GLU A 17 -4.73 12.46 10.83
N LEU A 18 -3.63 11.79 10.44
CA LEU A 18 -3.58 10.34 10.24
C LEU A 18 -4.09 9.60 11.49
N ARG A 19 -3.62 9.98 12.68
CA ARG A 19 -4.08 9.37 13.94
C ARG A 19 -5.57 9.61 14.18
N ALA A 20 -6.05 10.83 13.99
CA ALA A 20 -7.44 11.19 14.19
C ALA A 20 -8.38 10.43 13.23
N LEU A 21 -8.02 10.35 11.95
CA LEU A 21 -8.81 9.68 10.90
C LEU A 21 -8.72 8.15 10.96
N SER A 22 -7.58 7.61 11.35
CA SER A 22 -7.36 6.16 11.48
C SER A 22 -7.85 5.61 12.81
N GLY A 23 -8.03 6.46 13.83
CA GLY A 23 -8.31 6.06 15.22
C GLY A 23 -7.28 5.09 15.80
N ALA A 24 -6.03 5.15 15.34
CA ALA A 24 -4.92 4.37 15.90
C ALA A 24 -4.33 5.05 17.14
N THR A 25 -3.68 4.26 18.01
CA THR A 25 -2.92 4.80 19.14
C THR A 25 -1.58 5.37 18.67
N ARG A 26 -0.93 6.20 19.48
CA ARG A 26 0.42 6.71 19.16
C ARG A 26 1.43 5.57 18.99
N GLY A 27 1.45 4.62 19.94
CA GLY A 27 2.37 3.47 19.89
C GLY A 27 2.16 2.57 18.67
N MET A 28 0.92 2.44 18.19
CA MET A 28 0.65 1.73 16.94
C MET A 28 1.29 2.42 15.73
N LEU A 29 1.16 3.75 15.62
CA LEU A 29 1.81 4.52 14.55
C LEU A 29 3.33 4.43 14.63
N ASP A 30 3.92 4.54 15.83
CA ASP A 30 5.37 4.37 16.02
C ASP A 30 5.84 3.00 15.52
N THR A 31 5.07 1.96 15.81
CA THR A 31 5.39 0.58 15.39
C THR A 31 5.25 0.41 13.87
N LEU A 32 4.20 0.98 13.27
CA LEU A 32 3.98 0.93 11.82
C LEU A 32 5.08 1.65 11.04
N GLU A 33 5.57 2.79 11.54
CA GLU A 33 6.71 3.51 10.96
C GLU A 33 8.01 2.72 11.10
N LYS A 34 8.25 2.15 12.28
CA LYS A 34 9.43 1.32 12.57
C LYS A 34 9.56 0.15 11.60
N PHE A 35 8.45 -0.51 11.28
CA PHE A 35 8.41 -1.61 10.32
C PHE A 35 8.21 -1.16 8.86
N ARG A 36 8.24 0.16 8.60
CA ARG A 36 8.09 0.75 7.26
C ARG A 36 6.79 0.35 6.57
N ILE A 37 5.74 0.04 7.34
CA ILE A 37 4.40 -0.27 6.82
C ILE A 37 3.73 1.01 6.33
N ILE A 38 3.97 2.11 7.06
CA ILE A 38 3.64 3.47 6.62
C ILE A 38 4.92 4.29 6.57
N ARG A 39 4.92 5.35 5.75
CA ARG A 39 6.05 6.27 5.67
C ARG A 39 5.56 7.68 5.37
N ALA A 40 6.02 8.65 6.16
CA ALA A 40 5.88 10.05 5.81
C ALA A 40 6.78 10.40 4.61
N ASP A 41 6.32 11.31 3.76
CA ASP A 41 7.14 11.94 2.72
C ASP A 41 8.16 12.94 3.32
N ASP A 42 8.91 13.61 2.46
CA ASP A 42 9.95 14.56 2.86
C ASP A 42 9.38 15.78 3.63
N ASP A 43 8.09 16.08 3.46
CA ASP A 43 7.36 17.13 4.17
C ASP A 43 6.68 16.63 5.47
N GLY A 44 6.96 15.38 5.87
CA GLY A 44 6.36 14.76 7.06
C GLY A 44 4.88 14.44 6.92
N GLN A 45 4.36 14.36 5.69
CA GLN A 45 2.96 14.05 5.38
C GLN A 45 2.78 12.59 4.99
N TYR A 46 1.58 12.06 5.25
CA TYR A 46 1.17 10.71 4.91
C TYR A 46 0.14 10.76 3.79
N SER A 47 0.13 9.71 2.98
CA SER A 47 -0.81 9.56 1.87
C SER A 47 -2.12 8.90 2.34
N HIS A 48 -3.11 8.87 1.45
CA HIS A 48 -4.32 8.08 1.66
C HIS A 48 -4.04 6.57 1.77
N HIS A 49 -2.98 6.08 1.09
CA HIS A 49 -2.60 4.67 1.19
C HIS A 49 -2.10 4.32 2.59
N ASP A 50 -1.36 5.24 3.24
CA ASP A 50 -0.96 5.07 4.64
C ASP A 50 -2.19 5.00 5.55
N LEU A 51 -3.19 5.87 5.35
CA LEU A 51 -4.44 5.82 6.11
C LEU A 51 -5.17 4.48 5.97
N THR A 52 -5.28 3.96 4.75
CA THR A 52 -5.85 2.63 4.48
C THR A 52 -5.07 1.54 5.21
N ALA A 53 -3.73 1.58 5.14
CA ALA A 53 -2.87 0.63 5.81
C ALA A 53 -3.08 0.67 7.33
N VAL A 54 -3.06 1.86 7.96
CA VAL A 54 -3.28 1.98 9.41
C VAL A 54 -4.65 1.42 9.83
N LYS A 55 -5.71 1.73 9.07
CA LYS A 55 -7.06 1.20 9.35
C LYS A 55 -7.09 -0.32 9.25
N ALA A 56 -6.47 -0.90 8.23
CA ALA A 56 -6.38 -2.35 8.06
C ALA A 56 -5.64 -3.01 9.23
N VAL A 57 -4.46 -2.50 9.60
CA VAL A 57 -3.71 -3.05 10.74
C VAL A 57 -4.49 -2.93 12.05
N ARG A 58 -5.29 -1.87 12.23
CA ARG A 58 -6.10 -1.70 13.44
C ARG A 58 -7.20 -2.76 13.53
N VAL A 59 -7.79 -3.15 12.40
CA VAL A 59 -8.76 -4.25 12.35
C VAL A 59 -8.04 -5.57 12.67
N LEU A 60 -6.91 -5.84 12.03
CA LEU A 60 -6.08 -7.03 12.26
C LEU A 60 -5.63 -7.16 13.74
N ALA A 61 -5.31 -6.04 14.39
CA ALA A 61 -4.91 -6.02 15.80
C ALA A 61 -6.01 -6.53 16.74
N ARG A 62 -7.30 -6.46 16.35
CA ARG A 62 -8.42 -7.04 17.14
C ARG A 62 -8.36 -8.56 17.19
N TYR A 63 -7.65 -9.19 16.25
CA TYR A 63 -7.44 -10.63 16.15
C TYR A 63 -6.04 -11.04 16.63
N GLY A 64 -5.31 -10.15 17.32
CA GLY A 64 -3.95 -10.44 17.82
C GLY A 64 -2.82 -10.26 16.79
N LEU A 65 -3.13 -9.77 15.59
CA LEU A 65 -2.14 -9.50 14.55
C LEU A 65 -1.55 -8.09 14.72
N GLU A 66 -0.38 -8.04 15.36
CA GLU A 66 0.40 -6.83 15.54
C GLU A 66 1.23 -6.47 14.29
N PRO A 67 1.65 -5.19 14.13
CA PRO A 67 2.47 -4.76 12.99
C PRO A 67 3.72 -5.61 12.73
N LYS A 68 4.33 -6.18 13.78
CA LYS A 68 5.50 -7.07 13.67
C LYS A 68 5.22 -8.35 12.86
N HIS A 69 3.99 -8.84 12.86
CA HIS A 69 3.57 -10.00 12.07
C HIS A 69 3.35 -9.65 10.60
N LEU A 70 3.16 -8.36 10.30
CA LEU A 70 2.85 -7.86 8.95
C LEU A 70 4.12 -7.49 8.15
N VAL A 71 5.31 -7.65 8.74
CA VAL A 71 6.60 -7.41 8.07
C VAL A 71 6.75 -8.29 6.82
N ASN A 72 6.24 -9.52 6.86
CA ASN A 72 6.25 -10.40 5.70
C ASN A 72 5.35 -9.89 4.58
N ILE A 73 4.18 -9.32 4.91
CA ILE A 73 3.30 -8.67 3.92
C ILE A 73 4.01 -7.47 3.29
N ARG A 74 4.69 -6.65 4.10
CA ARG A 74 5.48 -5.51 3.62
C ARG A 74 6.60 -5.95 2.67
N ARG A 75 7.35 -6.98 3.04
CA ARG A 75 8.43 -7.56 2.23
C ARG A 75 7.88 -8.15 0.92
N SER A 76 6.76 -8.84 0.98
CA SER A 76 6.08 -9.37 -0.21
C SER A 76 5.72 -8.26 -1.19
N ALA A 77 5.20 -7.13 -0.69
CA ALA A 77 4.94 -5.96 -1.51
C ALA A 77 6.20 -5.33 -2.11
N ASP A 78 7.32 -5.27 -1.37
CA ASP A 78 8.61 -4.83 -1.92
C ASP A 78 9.08 -5.73 -3.06
N ASN A 79 8.96 -7.06 -2.89
CA ASN A 79 9.33 -8.03 -3.91
C ASN A 79 8.47 -7.88 -5.18
N GLU A 80 7.17 -7.64 -5.04
CA GLU A 80 6.26 -7.40 -6.18
C GLU A 80 6.62 -6.14 -6.95
N LEU A 81 6.96 -5.06 -6.24
CA LEU A 81 7.41 -3.82 -6.89
C LEU A 81 8.75 -4.00 -7.61
N ASP A 82 9.67 -4.78 -7.03
CA ASP A 82 10.93 -5.14 -7.68
C ASP A 82 10.71 -6.01 -8.94
N LEU A 83 9.76 -6.94 -8.91
CA LEU A 83 9.36 -7.72 -10.10
C LEU A 83 8.81 -6.82 -11.21
N ILE A 84 7.91 -5.88 -10.89
CA ILE A 84 7.39 -4.91 -11.86
C ILE A 84 8.54 -4.05 -12.43
N SER A 85 9.42 -3.55 -11.55
CA SER A 85 10.57 -2.73 -11.95
C SER A 85 11.47 -3.46 -12.95
N ARG A 86 11.80 -4.73 -12.67
CA ARG A 86 12.63 -5.57 -13.55
C ARG A 86 11.96 -5.84 -14.90
N ALA A 87 10.65 -6.12 -14.89
CA ALA A 87 9.89 -6.33 -16.12
C ALA A 87 9.85 -5.06 -16.99
N MET A 88 9.77 -3.88 -16.36
CA MET A 88 9.69 -2.59 -17.05
C MET A 88 11.05 -2.01 -17.45
N ALA A 89 12.16 -2.50 -16.90
CA ALA A 89 13.50 -1.97 -17.15
C ALA A 89 13.86 -1.83 -18.65
N PRO A 90 13.55 -2.81 -19.55
CA PRO A 90 13.83 -2.67 -20.98
C PRO A 90 12.99 -1.57 -21.66
N HIS A 91 11.75 -1.39 -21.20
CA HIS A 91 10.82 -0.40 -21.76
C HIS A 91 11.11 1.03 -21.28
N ALA A 92 11.65 1.15 -20.05
CA ALA A 92 12.04 2.42 -19.44
C ALA A 92 13.32 3.04 -20.05
N ALA A 93 14.10 2.27 -20.82
CA ALA A 93 15.31 2.77 -21.48
C ALA A 93 15.02 3.85 -22.55
N ARG A 94 13.79 3.90 -23.08
CA ARG A 94 13.37 4.91 -24.06
C ARG A 94 13.01 6.23 -23.35
N LYS A 95 13.62 7.34 -23.79
CA LYS A 95 13.52 8.65 -23.10
C LYS A 95 12.31 9.51 -23.50
N ASP A 96 11.44 9.04 -24.40
CA ASP A 96 10.28 9.83 -24.84
C ASP A 96 9.11 9.79 -23.84
N ALA A 97 8.26 10.82 -23.87
CA ALA A 97 7.13 10.95 -22.95
C ALA A 97 6.08 9.83 -23.14
N ALA A 98 5.90 9.35 -24.37
CA ALA A 98 4.96 8.27 -24.67
C ALA A 98 5.45 6.93 -24.10
N ALA A 99 6.76 6.67 -24.10
CA ALA A 99 7.36 5.49 -23.47
C ALA A 99 7.16 5.52 -21.95
N ARG A 100 7.36 6.67 -21.31
CA ARG A 100 7.10 6.83 -19.87
C ARG A 100 5.62 6.61 -19.51
N ALA A 101 4.71 7.12 -20.33
CA ALA A 101 3.28 6.89 -20.14
C ALA A 101 2.92 5.41 -20.23
N ARG A 102 3.42 4.71 -21.27
CA ARG A 102 3.21 3.27 -21.45
C ARG A 102 3.78 2.45 -20.28
N VAL A 103 5.00 2.75 -19.82
CA VAL A 103 5.59 2.07 -18.66
C VAL A 103 4.73 2.26 -17.41
N ALA A 104 4.23 3.47 -17.16
CA ALA A 104 3.38 3.74 -16.00
C ALA A 104 2.03 3.01 -16.09
N GLU A 105 1.45 2.90 -17.28
CA GLU A 105 0.21 2.16 -17.52
C GLU A 105 0.41 0.66 -17.34
N SER A 106 1.39 0.06 -18.01
CA SER A 106 1.71 -1.37 -17.87
C SER A 106 2.11 -1.74 -16.44
N SER A 107 2.82 -0.86 -15.72
CA SER A 107 3.13 -1.09 -14.30
C SER A 107 1.87 -1.19 -13.43
N LYS A 108 0.85 -0.36 -13.71
CA LYS A 108 -0.43 -0.41 -12.98
C LYS A 108 -1.21 -1.67 -13.31
N GLU A 109 -1.22 -2.06 -14.57
CA GLU A 109 -1.84 -3.30 -15.04
C GLU A 109 -1.21 -4.52 -14.36
N MET A 110 0.13 -4.63 -14.38
CA MET A 110 0.85 -5.69 -13.68
C MET A 110 0.56 -5.72 -12.18
N LEU A 111 0.54 -4.55 -11.53
CA LEU A 111 0.19 -4.45 -10.11
C LEU A 111 -1.22 -4.98 -9.83
N GLN A 112 -2.18 -4.70 -10.72
CA GLN A 112 -3.54 -5.21 -10.58
C GLN A 112 -3.57 -6.73 -10.74
N CYS A 113 -2.93 -7.28 -11.78
CA CYS A 113 -2.84 -8.72 -11.97
C CYS A 113 -2.21 -9.44 -10.77
N LEU A 114 -1.15 -8.87 -10.17
CA LEU A 114 -0.52 -9.44 -8.98
C LEU A 114 -1.46 -9.45 -7.76
N LYS A 115 -2.27 -8.39 -7.58
CA LYS A 115 -3.28 -8.35 -6.51
C LYS A 115 -4.36 -9.40 -6.73
N ASP A 116 -4.85 -9.53 -7.96
CA ASP A 116 -5.91 -10.49 -8.30
C ASP A 116 -5.41 -11.93 -8.13
N LEU A 117 -4.18 -12.22 -8.57
CA LEU A 117 -3.53 -13.52 -8.35
C LEU A 117 -3.40 -13.84 -6.86
N ARG A 118 -2.94 -12.88 -6.05
CA ARG A 118 -2.80 -13.08 -4.61
C ARG A 118 -4.15 -13.31 -3.93
N GLY A 119 -5.16 -12.52 -4.30
CA GLY A 119 -6.53 -12.68 -3.80
C GLY A 119 -7.05 -14.09 -4.08
N SER A 120 -6.97 -14.52 -5.35
CA SER A 120 -7.42 -15.85 -5.75
C SER A 120 -6.70 -16.99 -5.01
N ILE A 121 -5.38 -16.87 -4.77
CA ILE A 121 -4.64 -17.87 -3.98
C ILE A 121 -5.11 -17.88 -2.52
N MET A 122 -5.36 -16.72 -1.92
CA MET A 122 -5.84 -16.61 -0.53
C MET A 122 -7.26 -17.16 -0.38
N ASP A 123 -8.14 -16.85 -1.33
CA ASP A 123 -9.53 -17.31 -1.35
C ASP A 123 -9.57 -18.84 -1.49
N SER A 124 -8.80 -19.41 -2.43
CA SER A 124 -8.67 -20.86 -2.59
C SER A 124 -8.13 -21.55 -1.33
N ALA A 125 -7.10 -20.97 -0.70
CA ALA A 125 -6.55 -21.54 0.54
C ALA A 125 -7.52 -21.45 1.73
N LEU A 126 -8.44 -20.48 1.73
CA LEU A 126 -9.49 -20.36 2.75
C LEU A 126 -10.58 -21.41 2.52
N GLU A 127 -11.01 -21.62 1.27
CA GLU A 127 -11.97 -22.68 0.91
C GLU A 127 -11.45 -24.09 1.30
N ASP A 128 -10.15 -24.33 1.12
CA ASP A 128 -9.51 -25.59 1.53
C ASP A 128 -9.53 -25.80 3.06
N LEU A 129 -9.44 -24.71 3.85
CA LEU A 129 -9.50 -24.77 5.32
C LEU A 129 -10.93 -25.02 5.82
N ASP A 130 -11.94 -24.50 5.14
CA ASP A 130 -13.36 -24.70 5.50
C ASP A 130 -13.84 -26.12 5.14
N THR A 131 -13.20 -26.78 4.18
CA THR A 131 -13.58 -28.11 3.67
C THR A 131 -12.97 -29.27 4.47
N ASN A 132 -12.03 -29.00 5.38
CA ASN A 132 -11.28 -30.00 6.17
C ASN A 132 -11.68 -30.02 7.64
#